data_AF-A0A353NNN0-F1
#
_entry.id   AF-A0A353NNN0-F1
#
_cell.length_a   1.000
_cell.length_b   1.000
_cell.length_c   1.000
_cell.angle_alpha   90.00
_cell.angle_beta   90.00
_cell.angle_gamma   90.00
#
_symmetry.space_group_name_H-M   'P 1'
#
loop_
_entity.id
_entity.type
_entity.pdbx_description
1 polymer ?
#
loop_
_entity_poly.entity_id
_entity_poly.type
_entity_poly.pdbx_seq_one_letter_code
_entity_poly.pdbx_strand_id
1 'polypeptide(L)' 'MQRVMEIAIDKVREGKGISTKTFGISHCNNIKDAEFLKEQFMEQYQSCNVIVNDMGTTLATYAGLGGMVISF' A
#
# COMPACT_ATOMS: atom_id res chain seq x y z
N MET A 1 8.25 3.21 8.85
CA MET A 1 7.49 3.27 7.58
C MET A 1 8.28 3.72 6.35
N GLN A 2 9.21 4.68 6.46
CA GLN A 2 9.98 5.22 5.32
C GLN A 2 10.58 4.15 4.37
N ARG A 3 11.22 3.10 4.92
CA ARG A 3 11.81 2.01 4.12
C ARG A 3 10.80 1.22 3.27
N VAL A 4 9.57 1.05 3.73
CA VAL A 4 8.54 0.31 2.97
C VAL A 4 8.09 1.12 1.76
N MET A 5 7.99 2.45 1.91
CA MET A 5 7.67 3.35 0.81
C MET A 5 8.75 3.31 -0.29
N GLU A 6 10.03 3.35 0.11
CA GLU A 6 11.15 3.21 -0.83
C GLU A 6 11.05 1.90 -1.62
N ILE A 7 10.83 0.78 -0.93
CA ILE A 7 10.67 -0.53 -1.58
C ILE A 7 9.48 -0.55 -2.54
N ALA A 8 8.34 0.04 -2.14
CA ALA A 8 7.16 0.09 -3.00
C ALA A 8 7.43 0.92 -4.27
N ILE A 9 8.06 2.09 -4.15
CA ILE A 9 8.41 2.95 -5.29
C ILE A 9 9.37 2.22 -6.24
N ASP A 10 10.40 1.57 -5.71
CA ASP A 10 11.37 0.85 -6.52
C ASP A 10 10.70 -0.29 -7.30
N LYS A 11 9.79 -1.04 -6.67
CA LYS A 11 9.04 -2.11 -7.34
C LYS A 11 8.11 -1.59 -8.44
N VAL A 12 7.45 -0.47 -8.20
CA VAL A 12 6.63 0.21 -9.22
C VAL A 12 7.49 0.64 -10.42
N ARG A 13 8.70 1.17 -10.17
CA ARG A 13 9.64 1.61 -11.22
C ARG A 13 10.21 0.47 -12.05
N GLU A 14 10.48 -0.68 -11.42
CA GLU A 14 10.99 -1.88 -12.09
C GLU A 14 9.94 -2.52 -13.02
N GLY A 15 8.66 -2.38 -12.70
CA GLY A 15 7.57 -3.00 -13.44
C GLY A 15 7.16 -2.23 -14.70
N LYS A 16 7.52 -2.76 -15.87
CA LYS A 16 6.98 -2.26 -17.14
C LYS A 16 5.47 -2.50 -17.20
N GLY A 17 4.68 -1.44 -17.36
CA GLY A 17 3.23 -1.52 -17.53
C GLY A 17 2.42 -1.51 -16.23
N ILE A 18 3.06 -1.31 -15.08
CA ILE A 18 2.35 -1.08 -13.81
C ILE A 18 1.64 0.28 -13.87
N SER A 19 0.34 0.27 -13.57
CA SER A 19 -0.48 1.48 -13.59
C SER A 19 -0.41 2.18 -12.24
N THR A 20 0.22 3.34 -12.19
CA THR A 20 0.24 4.20 -11.00
C THR A 20 -1.05 4.99 -10.79
N LYS A 21 -2.14 4.62 -11.49
CA LYS A 21 -3.45 5.28 -11.33
C LYS A 21 -4.21 4.84 -10.10
N THR A 22 -4.02 3.61 -9.64
CA THR A 22 -4.76 3.08 -8.47
C THR A 22 -3.84 2.20 -7.63
N PHE A 23 -3.77 2.49 -6.33
CA PHE A 23 -3.12 1.66 -5.33
C PHE A 23 -4.16 1.09 -4.37
N GLY A 24 -3.98 -0.18 -3.99
CA GLY A 24 -4.76 -0.84 -2.93
C GLY A 24 -3.90 -1.06 -1.70
N ILE A 25 -4.42 -0.73 -0.53
CA ILE A 25 -3.78 -0.97 0.77
C ILE A 25 -4.75 -1.71 1.67
N SER A 26 -4.43 -2.95 2.01
CA SER A 26 -5.20 -3.75 2.96
C SER A 26 -4.41 -3.95 4.25
N HIS A 27 -5.00 -3.65 5.42
CA HIS A 27 -4.30 -3.67 6.71
C HIS A 27 -4.96 -4.56 7.76
N CYS A 28 -4.16 -5.17 8.65
CA CYS A 28 -4.64 -5.90 9.81
C CYS A 28 -4.48 -5.03 11.08
N ASN A 29 -5.57 -4.32 11.45
CA ASN A 29 -5.60 -3.38 12.59
C ASN A 29 -4.43 -2.37 12.57
N ASN A 30 -4.08 -1.84 11.38
CA ASN A 30 -2.99 -0.90 11.18
C ASN A 30 -3.40 0.28 10.27
N ILE A 31 -4.55 0.88 10.58
CA ILE A 31 -5.11 1.97 9.77
C ILE A 31 -4.19 3.21 9.73
N LYS A 32 -3.47 3.49 10.82
CA LYS A 32 -2.60 4.68 10.91
C LYS A 32 -1.47 4.64 9.90
N ASP A 33 -0.75 3.52 9.82
CA ASP A 33 0.33 3.37 8.84
C ASP A 33 -0.22 3.27 7.41
N ALA A 34 -1.42 2.70 7.23
CA ALA A 34 -2.07 2.59 5.93
C ALA A 34 -2.45 3.97 5.36
N GLU A 35 -3.03 4.85 6.18
CA GLU A 35 -3.34 6.23 5.78
C GLU A 35 -2.07 7.05 5.54
N PHE A 36 -1.02 6.87 6.36
CA PHE A 36 0.27 7.50 6.11
C PHE A 36 0.84 7.11 4.73
N LEU A 37 0.82 5.82 4.38
CA LEU A 37 1.29 5.38 3.05
C LEU A 37 0.42 5.91 1.91
N LYS A 38 -0.88 6.02 2.11
CA LYS A 38 -1.79 6.63 1.14
C LYS A 38 -1.41 8.09 0.85
N GLU A 39 -1.17 8.89 1.88
CA GLU A 39 -0.71 10.27 1.70
C GLU A 39 0.59 10.32 0.90
N GLN A 40 1.55 9.46 1.25
CA GLN A 40 2.83 9.37 0.53
C GLN A 40 2.67 8.96 -0.94
N PHE A 41 1.79 8.01 -1.26
CA PHE A 41 1.50 7.65 -2.66
C PHE A 41 0.88 8.80 -3.43
N MET A 42 -0.07 9.51 -2.82
CA MET A 42 -0.73 10.67 -3.45
C MET A 42 0.23 11.84 -3.67
N GLU A 43 1.21 12.04 -2.79
CA GLU A 43 2.26 13.05 -2.96
C GLU A 43 3.23 12.68 -4.10
N GLN A 44 3.62 11.41 -4.21
CA GLN A 44 4.62 10.96 -5.19
C GLN A 44 4.03 10.72 -6.59
N TYR A 45 2.78 10.26 -6.68
CA TYR A 45 2.12 9.91 -7.94
C TYR A 45 0.92 10.82 -8.20
N GLN A 46 1.10 11.77 -9.12
CA GLN A 46 0.06 12.73 -9.49
C GLN A 46 -1.20 12.02 -10.02
N SER A 47 -2.36 12.36 -9.48
CA SER A 47 -3.67 11.82 -9.87
C SER A 47 -3.87 10.32 -9.62
N CYS A 48 -3.13 9.72 -8.68
CA CYS A 48 -3.42 8.36 -8.24
C CYS A 48 -4.61 8.32 -7.26
N ASN A 49 -5.39 7.23 -7.32
CA ASN A 49 -6.41 6.89 -6.36
C ASN A 49 -5.86 5.83 -5.40
N VAL A 50 -6.07 5.99 -4.09
CA VAL A 50 -5.61 5.00 -3.11
C VAL A 50 -6.81 4.50 -2.32
N ILE A 51 -7.03 3.18 -2.37
CA ILE A 51 -8.12 2.51 -1.66
C ILE A 51 -7.53 1.82 -0.43
N VAL A 52 -8.02 2.19 0.75
CA VAL A 52 -7.63 1.60 2.03
C VAL A 52 -8.78 0.74 2.55
N ASN A 53 -8.49 -0.49 2.98
CA ASN A 53 -9.50 -1.40 3.52
C ASN A 53 -8.96 -2.29 4.65
N ASP A 54 -9.87 -2.78 5.48
CA ASP A 54 -9.58 -3.85 6.43
C ASP A 54 -9.21 -5.15 5.70
N MET A 55 -8.21 -5.85 6.24
CA MET A 55 -7.75 -7.13 5.71
C MET A 55 -8.70 -8.26 6.08
N GLY A 56 -9.07 -9.08 5.08
CA GLY A 56 -9.88 -10.26 5.28
C GLY A 56 -9.19 -11.32 6.16
N THR A 57 -9.98 -12.15 6.84
CA THR A 57 -9.53 -13.09 7.88
C THR A 57 -8.43 -14.04 7.42
N THR A 58 -8.51 -14.56 6.19
CA THR A 58 -7.49 -15.45 5.63
C THR A 58 -6.13 -14.78 5.54
N LEU A 59 -6.06 -13.60 4.90
CA LEU A 59 -4.79 -12.86 4.77
C LEU A 59 -4.30 -12.33 6.12
N ALA A 60 -5.22 -11.87 6.97
CA ALA A 60 -4.88 -11.40 8.32
C ALA A 60 -4.22 -12.49 9.18
N THR A 61 -4.62 -13.76 9.00
CA THR A 61 -4.00 -14.89 9.71
C THR A 61 -2.53 -15.07 9.35
N TYR A 62 -2.16 -14.84 8.08
CA TYR A 62 -0.77 -14.97 7.62
C TYR A 62 0.05 -13.69 7.82
N ALA A 63 -0.56 -12.52 7.61
CA ALA A 63 0.11 -11.23 7.74
C ALA A 63 0.33 -10.84 9.21
N GLY A 64 -0.55 -11.28 10.11
CA GLY A 64 -0.52 -10.96 11.53
C GLY A 64 -0.92 -9.53 11.85
N LEU A 65 -1.03 -9.24 13.15
CA LEU A 65 -1.35 -7.91 13.67
C LEU A 65 -0.30 -6.90 13.21
N GLY A 66 -0.75 -5.75 12.68
CA GLY A 66 0.15 -4.75 12.10
C GLY A 66 0.49 -4.98 10.64
N GLY A 67 0.18 -6.17 10.09
CA GLY A 67 0.47 -6.56 8.72
C GLY A 67 -0.30 -5.75 7.68
N MET A 68 0.29 -5.62 6.49
CA MET A 68 -0.26 -4.83 5.39
C MET A 68 0.10 -5.44 4.04
N VAL A 69 -0.82 -5.34 3.09
CA VAL A 69 -0.63 -5.74 1.69
C VAL A 69 -0.85 -4.50 0.81
N ILE A 70 0.07 -4.28 -0.12
CA ILE A 70 0.01 -3.19 -1.09
C ILE A 70 -0.09 -3.81 -2.49
N SER A 71 -1.02 -3.33 -3.31
CA SER A 71 -1.24 -3.79 -4.69
C SER A 71 -1.25 -2.63 -5.68
N PHE A 72 -0.64 -2.83 -6.86
CA PHE A 72 -0.53 -1.88 -7.96
C PHE A 72 -0.24 -2.59 -9.29
#